data_AF-A0A8B8RCS7-F1
#
_entry.id   AF-A0A8B8RCS7-F1
#
_cell.length_a   1.000
_cell.length_b   1.000
_cell.length_c   1.000
_cell.angle_alpha   90.00
_cell.angle_beta   90.00
_cell.angle_gamma   90.00
#
_symmetry.space_group_name_H-M   'P 1'
#
loop_
_entity.id
_entity.type
_entity.pdbx_description
1 polymer ?
#
loop_
_entity_poly.entity_id
_entity_poly.type
_entity_poly.pdbx_seq_one_letter_code
_entity_poly.pdbx_strand_id
1 'polypeptide(L)'
;MLRTQAAPAEESFLFSREEVSSLRLKIEELEGERRHLEEDKKMLEAQLERLTLQGDYDQSRTKVLHLRLNPARAARQQLHEGRQQLQDECERLRELVRALERGGPVPADLEAAAGLPSSKEVAELRKQVESAELKNQRLKEVFQTKIQEFRKVCYTLTGYQVDITTENQYRLSSMYAERKGDCLIFKAAGPSGTKMQLLETEFSRTVQELVELHLLRQDSIPAFLSALTLDLFSRQTVA
;
A
#
# COMPACT_ATOMS: atom_id res chain seq x y z
N MET A 1 23.00 -132.64 -16.01
CA MET A 1 23.48 -131.73 -14.96
C MET A 1 22.79 -130.39 -15.12
N LEU A 2 22.27 -129.87 -14.02
CA LEU A 2 21.59 -128.59 -13.87
C LEU A 2 22.39 -127.42 -14.48
N ARG A 3 21.70 -126.52 -15.20
CA ARG A 3 21.78 -125.07 -14.93
C ARG A 3 20.71 -124.29 -15.70
N THR A 4 19.79 -123.78 -14.91
CA THR A 4 18.87 -122.66 -15.12
C THR A 4 19.56 -121.46 -15.79
N GLN A 5 18.96 -120.89 -16.82
CA GLN A 5 19.04 -119.45 -17.11
C GLN A 5 17.67 -118.99 -17.64
N ALA A 6 16.84 -118.50 -16.73
CA ALA A 6 15.72 -117.62 -17.04
C ALA A 6 16.31 -116.20 -17.18
N ALA A 7 16.31 -115.60 -18.37
CA ALA A 7 16.70 -114.20 -18.59
C ALA A 7 16.42 -113.75 -20.05
N PRO A 8 15.15 -113.68 -20.48
CA PRO A 8 14.78 -112.46 -21.22
C PRO A 8 13.39 -111.88 -20.88
N ALA A 9 12.51 -112.67 -20.24
CA ALA A 9 11.15 -112.24 -19.92
C ALA A 9 11.06 -111.39 -18.64
N GLU A 10 11.90 -111.66 -17.64
CA GLU A 10 11.97 -110.86 -16.41
C GLU A 10 12.66 -109.50 -16.64
N GLU A 11 13.67 -109.45 -17.52
CA GLU A 11 14.35 -108.20 -17.91
C GLU A 11 13.42 -107.24 -18.66
N SER A 12 12.56 -107.77 -19.54
CA SER A 12 11.56 -106.98 -20.26
C SER A 12 10.50 -106.37 -19.32
N PHE A 13 10.08 -107.11 -18.28
CA PHE A 13 9.08 -106.65 -17.30
C PHE A 13 9.65 -105.63 -16.30
N LEU A 14 10.93 -105.76 -15.95
CA LEU A 14 11.66 -104.77 -15.14
C LEU A 14 11.88 -103.47 -15.91
N PHE A 15 12.25 -103.56 -17.19
CA PHE A 15 12.40 -102.39 -18.07
C PHE A 15 11.08 -101.63 -18.22
N SER A 16 9.95 -102.32 -18.43
CA SER A 16 8.63 -101.67 -18.45
C SER A 16 8.22 -101.03 -17.12
N ARG A 17 8.65 -101.58 -15.98
CA ARG A 17 8.36 -101.00 -14.66
C ARG A 17 9.22 -99.77 -14.37
N GLU A 18 10.47 -99.77 -14.80
CA GLU A 18 11.38 -98.62 -14.75
C GLU A 18 10.89 -97.50 -15.68
N GLU A 19 10.47 -97.83 -16.89
CA GLU A 19 9.80 -96.90 -17.80
C GLU A 19 8.53 -96.30 -17.17
N VAL A 20 7.65 -97.13 -16.60
CA VAL A 20 6.46 -96.63 -15.88
C VAL A 20 6.83 -95.73 -14.71
N SER A 21 7.91 -96.03 -13.98
CA SER A 21 8.38 -95.15 -12.89
C SER A 21 8.95 -93.83 -13.39
N SER A 22 9.69 -93.84 -14.51
CA SER A 22 10.21 -92.63 -15.16
C SER A 22 9.10 -91.76 -15.73
N LEU A 23 8.06 -92.38 -16.32
CA LEU A 23 6.87 -91.69 -16.82
C LEU A 23 6.05 -91.10 -15.67
N ARG A 24 5.94 -91.79 -14.52
CA ARG A 24 5.29 -91.25 -13.32
C ARG A 24 6.02 -90.04 -12.77
N LEU A 25 7.35 -90.11 -12.65
CA LEU A 25 8.17 -88.96 -12.27
C LEU A 25 8.00 -87.81 -13.27
N LYS A 26 7.94 -88.12 -14.57
CA LYS A 26 7.72 -87.07 -15.58
C LYS A 26 6.33 -86.44 -15.50
N ILE A 27 5.30 -87.23 -15.17
CA ILE A 27 3.95 -86.71 -14.90
C ILE A 27 3.97 -85.78 -13.69
N GLU A 28 4.63 -86.16 -12.60
CA GLU A 28 4.76 -85.32 -11.40
C GLU A 28 5.51 -84.01 -11.68
N GLU A 29 6.59 -84.05 -12.46
CA GLU A 29 7.31 -82.85 -12.93
C GLU A 29 6.41 -81.94 -13.76
N LEU A 30 5.72 -82.50 -14.76
CA LEU A 30 4.82 -81.75 -15.64
C LEU A 30 3.63 -81.17 -14.88
N GLU A 31 3.12 -81.87 -13.87
CA GLU A 31 2.09 -81.35 -12.96
C GLU A 31 2.60 -80.19 -12.11
N GLY A 32 3.86 -80.26 -11.64
CA GLY A 32 4.53 -79.16 -10.95
C GLY A 32 4.71 -77.92 -11.83
N GLU A 33 5.23 -78.12 -13.05
CA GLU A 33 5.37 -77.05 -14.05
C GLU A 33 4.01 -76.43 -14.41
N ARG A 34 2.96 -77.25 -14.56
CA ARG A 34 1.61 -76.77 -14.82
C ARG A 34 1.08 -75.90 -13.69
N ARG A 35 1.29 -76.30 -12.42
CA ARG A 35 0.88 -75.50 -11.25
C ARG A 35 1.62 -74.16 -11.20
N HIS A 36 2.93 -74.15 -11.46
CA HIS A 36 3.71 -72.91 -11.48
C HIS A 36 3.22 -71.95 -12.58
N LEU A 37 3.00 -72.47 -13.79
CA LEU A 37 2.46 -71.67 -14.90
C LEU A 37 1.04 -71.15 -14.62
N GLU A 38 0.20 -71.91 -13.90
CA GLU A 38 -1.13 -71.46 -13.48
C GLU A 38 -1.06 -70.30 -12.46
N GLU A 39 -0.09 -70.30 -11.55
CA GLU A 39 0.13 -69.21 -10.60
C GLU A 39 0.64 -67.94 -11.29
N ASP A 40 1.63 -68.07 -12.17
CA ASP A 40 2.17 -66.96 -12.95
C ASP A 40 1.08 -66.34 -13.85
N LYS A 41 0.25 -67.18 -14.48
CA LYS A 41 -0.89 -66.72 -15.27
C LYS A 41 -1.86 -65.89 -14.43
N LYS A 42 -2.22 -66.33 -13.22
CA LYS A 42 -3.11 -65.57 -12.32
C LYS A 42 -2.51 -64.22 -11.93
N MET A 43 -1.20 -64.19 -11.65
CA MET A 43 -0.50 -62.96 -11.31
C MET A 43 -0.48 -61.97 -12.48
N LEU A 44 -0.21 -62.46 -13.70
CA LEU A 44 -0.23 -61.64 -14.91
C LEU A 44 -1.65 -61.15 -15.25
N GLU A 45 -2.67 -61.99 -15.08
CA GLU A 45 -4.07 -61.61 -15.25
C GLU A 45 -4.46 -60.50 -14.27
N ALA A 46 -4.11 -60.61 -12.99
CA ALA A 46 -4.35 -59.58 -11.99
C ALA A 46 -3.63 -58.25 -12.31
N GLN A 47 -2.40 -58.33 -12.86
CA GLN A 47 -1.67 -57.15 -13.31
C GLN A 47 -2.35 -56.50 -14.52
N LEU A 48 -2.77 -57.29 -15.51
CA LEU A 48 -3.47 -56.78 -16.69
C LEU A 48 -4.81 -56.15 -16.32
N GLU A 49 -5.56 -56.75 -15.40
CA GLU A 49 -6.82 -56.16 -14.89
C GLU A 49 -6.57 -54.81 -14.23
N ARG A 50 -5.53 -54.70 -13.39
CA ARG A 50 -5.15 -53.44 -12.76
C ARG A 50 -4.79 -52.37 -13.80
N LEU A 51 -4.00 -52.71 -14.80
CA LEU A 51 -3.61 -51.79 -15.87
C LEU A 51 -4.82 -51.37 -16.72
N THR A 52 -5.72 -52.30 -17.00
CA THR A 52 -6.97 -52.01 -17.72
C THR A 52 -7.85 -51.04 -16.94
N LEU A 53 -7.94 -51.18 -15.61
CA LEU A 53 -8.66 -50.24 -14.74
C LEU A 53 -8.02 -48.84 -14.72
N GLN A 54 -6.71 -48.75 -14.98
CA GLN A 54 -5.98 -47.47 -15.11
C GLN A 54 -6.11 -46.85 -16.52
N GLY A 55 -6.74 -47.56 -17.46
CA GLY A 55 -6.97 -47.10 -18.82
C GLY A 55 -5.92 -47.55 -19.83
N ASP A 56 -5.09 -48.55 -19.50
CA ASP A 56 -4.20 -49.17 -20.48
C ASP A 56 -4.97 -49.99 -21.50
N TYR A 57 -4.46 -50.04 -22.72
CA TYR A 57 -5.11 -50.70 -23.85
C TYR A 57 -4.10 -51.31 -24.83
N ASP A 58 -4.52 -52.39 -25.48
CA ASP A 58 -3.74 -53.04 -26.54
C ASP A 58 -3.75 -52.20 -27.83
N GLN A 59 -2.59 -51.69 -28.23
CA GLN A 59 -2.44 -50.84 -29.43
C GLN A 59 -2.73 -51.57 -30.76
N SER A 60 -2.60 -52.90 -30.78
CA SER A 60 -2.91 -53.73 -31.95
C SER A 60 -4.42 -53.88 -32.18
N ARG A 61 -5.21 -53.85 -31.10
CA ARG A 61 -6.65 -54.13 -31.12
C ARG A 61 -7.50 -52.87 -31.00
N THR A 62 -7.00 -51.86 -30.28
CA THR A 62 -7.77 -50.68 -29.90
C THR A 62 -6.99 -49.42 -30.27
N LYS A 63 -7.65 -48.50 -30.99
CA LYS A 63 -7.14 -47.16 -31.27
C LYS A 63 -7.95 -46.13 -30.49
N VAL A 64 -7.27 -45.32 -29.69
CA VAL A 64 -7.90 -44.22 -28.96
C VAL A 64 -7.97 -42.99 -29.86
N LEU A 65 -9.17 -42.48 -30.07
CA LEU A 65 -9.43 -41.27 -30.85
C LEU A 65 -10.02 -40.21 -29.94
N HIS A 66 -9.65 -38.96 -30.18
CA HIS A 66 -10.30 -37.81 -29.56
C HIS A 66 -10.44 -36.69 -30.59
N LEU A 67 -11.35 -35.77 -30.32
CA LEU A 67 -11.54 -34.60 -31.18
C LEU A 67 -10.25 -33.77 -31.20
N ARG A 68 -9.83 -33.36 -32.41
CA ARG A 68 -8.68 -32.47 -32.61
C ARG A 68 -8.88 -31.12 -31.90
N LEU A 69 -10.12 -30.65 -31.88
CA LEU A 69 -10.60 -29.50 -31.12
C LEU A 69 -11.34 -30.02 -29.89
N ASN A 70 -10.63 -30.17 -28.78
CA ASN A 70 -11.24 -30.54 -27.50
C ASN A 70 -11.11 -29.38 -26.50
N PRO A 71 -11.98 -29.33 -25.46
CA PRO A 71 -11.92 -28.30 -24.44
C PRO A 71 -10.56 -28.20 -23.75
N ALA A 72 -9.89 -29.34 -23.52
CA ALA A 72 -8.55 -29.38 -22.92
C ALA A 72 -7.49 -28.67 -23.78
N ARG A 73 -7.53 -28.82 -25.10
CA ARG A 73 -6.63 -28.12 -26.03
C ARG A 73 -6.95 -26.64 -26.09
N ALA A 74 -8.23 -26.27 -26.12
CA ALA A 74 -8.63 -24.86 -26.10
C ALA A 74 -8.15 -24.16 -24.83
N ALA A 75 -8.32 -24.79 -23.66
CA ALA A 75 -7.80 -24.27 -22.39
C ALA A 75 -6.27 -24.14 -22.39
N ARG A 76 -5.54 -25.13 -22.93
CA ARG A 76 -4.07 -25.04 -23.08
C ARG A 76 -3.66 -23.89 -24.01
N GLN A 77 -4.38 -23.67 -25.10
CA GLN A 77 -4.12 -22.56 -26.02
C GLN A 77 -4.34 -21.21 -25.35
N GLN A 78 -5.46 -21.03 -24.65
CA GLN A 78 -5.75 -19.81 -23.89
C GLN A 78 -4.69 -19.53 -22.81
N LEU A 79 -4.23 -20.57 -22.10
CA LEU A 79 -3.13 -20.41 -21.14
C LEU A 79 -1.82 -20.00 -21.82
N HIS A 80 -1.53 -20.55 -23.00
CA HIS A 80 -0.36 -20.14 -23.77
C HIS A 80 -0.47 -18.69 -24.25
N GLU A 81 -1.62 -18.29 -24.81
CA GLU A 81 -1.89 -16.93 -25.27
C GLU A 81 -1.81 -15.92 -24.12
N GLY A 82 -2.45 -16.22 -22.98
CA GLY A 82 -2.37 -15.37 -21.79
C GLY A 82 -0.96 -15.25 -21.24
N ARG A 83 -0.17 -16.35 -21.26
CA ARG A 83 1.24 -16.31 -20.87
C ARG A 83 2.07 -15.44 -21.82
N GLN A 84 1.82 -15.50 -23.13
CA GLN A 84 2.50 -14.65 -24.11
C GLN A 84 2.16 -13.18 -23.90
N GLN A 85 0.89 -12.84 -23.73
CA GLN A 85 0.46 -11.48 -23.43
C GLN A 85 1.13 -10.92 -22.17
N LEU A 86 1.17 -11.72 -21.08
CA LEU A 86 1.86 -11.33 -19.85
C LEU A 86 3.36 -11.14 -20.05
N GLN A 87 4.01 -11.95 -20.90
CA GLN A 87 5.43 -11.80 -21.23
C GLN A 87 5.67 -10.50 -22.00
N ASP A 88 4.86 -10.21 -23.01
CA ASP A 88 4.95 -9.00 -23.81
C ASP A 88 4.73 -7.74 -22.95
N GLU A 89 3.74 -7.76 -22.04
CA GLU A 89 3.51 -6.67 -21.09
C GLU A 89 4.67 -6.49 -20.11
N CYS A 90 5.21 -7.58 -19.57
CA CYS A 90 6.38 -7.54 -18.69
C CYS A 90 7.60 -6.94 -19.41
N GLU A 91 7.81 -7.29 -20.68
CA GLU A 91 8.89 -6.75 -21.49
C GLU A 91 8.71 -5.25 -21.75
N ARG A 92 7.51 -4.82 -22.14
CA ARG A 92 7.18 -3.39 -22.32
C ARG A 92 7.38 -2.59 -21.03
N LEU A 93 6.92 -3.11 -19.89
CA LEU A 93 7.10 -2.45 -18.58
C LEU A 93 8.58 -2.39 -18.18
N ARG A 94 9.36 -3.44 -18.45
CA ARG A 94 10.81 -3.43 -18.21
C ARG A 94 11.52 -2.39 -19.08
N GLU A 95 11.12 -2.25 -20.34
CA GLU A 95 11.65 -1.21 -21.23
C GLU A 95 11.31 0.20 -20.73
N LEU A 96 10.07 0.42 -20.30
CA LEU A 96 9.62 1.66 -19.69
C LEU A 96 10.44 2.02 -18.44
N VAL A 97 10.62 1.07 -17.51
CA VAL A 97 11.43 1.27 -16.31
C VAL A 97 12.87 1.60 -16.68
N ARG A 98 13.46 0.88 -17.63
CA ARG A 98 14.83 1.18 -18.13
C ARG A 98 14.94 2.58 -18.75
N ALA A 99 13.91 3.05 -19.46
CA ALA A 99 13.90 4.39 -20.03
C ALA A 99 13.83 5.47 -18.95
N LEU A 100 12.98 5.26 -17.93
CA LEU A 100 12.85 6.12 -16.76
C LEU A 100 14.14 6.16 -15.92
N GLU A 101 14.76 5.01 -15.65
CA GLU A 101 16.01 4.91 -14.89
C GLU A 101 17.18 5.61 -15.59
N ARG A 102 17.21 5.59 -16.93
CA ARG A 102 18.21 6.32 -17.73
C ARG A 102 17.94 7.83 -17.79
N GLY A 103 16.83 8.32 -17.24
CA GLY A 103 16.44 9.73 -17.29
C GLY A 103 16.11 10.23 -18.71
N GLY A 104 15.80 9.31 -19.64
CA GLY A 104 15.45 9.65 -21.01
C GLY A 104 13.96 9.96 -21.17
N PRO A 105 13.56 10.65 -22.26
CA PRO A 105 12.15 10.81 -22.59
C PRO A 105 11.53 9.44 -22.85
N VAL A 106 10.43 9.14 -22.15
CA VAL A 106 9.69 7.90 -22.37
C VAL A 106 8.98 7.98 -23.74
N PRO A 107 9.05 6.93 -24.56
CA PRO A 107 8.29 6.87 -25.82
C PRO A 107 6.79 7.06 -25.57
N ALA A 108 6.13 7.91 -26.36
CA ALA A 108 4.71 8.25 -26.19
C ALA A 108 3.78 7.02 -26.16
N ASP A 109 4.14 5.97 -26.88
CA ASP A 109 3.40 4.70 -26.94
C ASP A 109 3.42 3.94 -25.59
N LEU A 110 4.48 4.11 -24.79
CA LEU A 110 4.63 3.50 -23.46
C LEU A 110 4.06 4.40 -22.34
N GLU A 111 4.07 5.73 -22.51
CA GLU A 111 3.43 6.66 -21.58
C GLU A 111 1.90 6.49 -21.57
N ALA A 112 1.28 6.33 -22.75
CA ALA A 112 -0.16 6.15 -22.90
C ALA A 112 -0.66 4.82 -22.31
N ALA A 113 0.12 3.74 -22.45
CA ALA A 113 -0.23 2.42 -21.91
C ALA A 113 -0.09 2.34 -20.38
N ALA A 114 0.81 3.12 -19.79
CA ALA A 114 1.09 3.13 -18.35
C ALA A 114 0.19 4.09 -17.55
N GLY A 115 -0.68 4.87 -18.22
CA GLY A 115 -1.52 5.88 -17.57
C GLY A 115 -0.72 6.95 -16.82
N LEU A 116 0.55 7.15 -17.21
CA LEU A 116 1.40 8.16 -16.60
C LEU A 116 0.93 9.54 -17.09
N PRO A 117 0.76 10.53 -16.19
CA PRO A 117 0.44 11.88 -16.61
C PRO A 117 1.56 12.36 -17.53
N SER A 118 1.18 12.81 -18.73
CA SER A 118 2.14 13.26 -19.74
C SER A 118 3.06 14.32 -19.12
N SER A 119 4.36 14.30 -19.46
CA SER A 119 5.31 15.31 -19.00
C SER A 119 4.80 16.76 -19.17
N LYS A 120 3.96 17.00 -20.18
CA LYS A 120 3.27 18.28 -20.42
C LYS A 120 2.23 18.62 -19.35
N GLU A 121 1.41 17.66 -18.93
CA GLU A 121 0.41 17.84 -17.88
C GLU A 121 1.07 18.13 -16.52
N VAL A 122 2.17 17.43 -16.21
CA VAL A 122 2.97 17.70 -15.00
C VAL A 122 3.55 19.11 -15.04
N ALA A 123 4.04 19.58 -16.18
CA ALA A 123 4.55 20.94 -16.33
C ALA A 123 3.46 22.00 -16.20
N GLU A 124 2.26 21.75 -16.72
CA GLU A 124 1.10 22.65 -16.58
C GLU A 124 0.62 22.72 -15.14
N LEU A 125 0.49 21.58 -14.45
CA LEU A 125 0.11 21.54 -13.03
C LEU A 125 1.12 22.27 -12.15
N ARG A 126 2.43 22.10 -12.40
CA ARG A 126 3.47 22.85 -11.69
C ARG A 126 3.33 24.36 -11.87
N LYS A 127 3.10 24.82 -13.09
CA LYS A 127 2.83 26.25 -13.35
C LYS A 127 1.58 26.75 -12.63
N GLN A 128 0.53 25.94 -12.55
CA GLN A 128 -0.69 26.33 -11.82
C GLN A 128 -0.41 26.46 -10.32
N VAL A 129 0.33 25.52 -9.72
CA VAL A 129 0.75 25.58 -8.31
C VAL A 129 1.59 26.83 -8.05
N GLU A 130 2.62 27.08 -8.85
CA GLU A 130 3.47 28.28 -8.73
C GLU A 130 2.63 29.56 -8.83
N SER A 131 1.67 29.61 -9.76
CA SER A 131 0.78 30.77 -9.90
C SER A 131 -0.14 30.98 -8.70
N ALA A 132 -0.61 29.89 -8.07
CA ALA A 132 -1.47 29.94 -6.89
C ALA A 132 -0.68 30.34 -5.65
N GLU A 133 0.53 29.83 -5.49
CA GLU A 133 1.45 30.21 -4.42
C GLU A 133 1.81 31.70 -4.51
N LEU A 134 2.11 32.20 -5.71
CA LEU A 134 2.40 33.62 -5.92
C LEU A 134 1.20 34.51 -5.59
N LYS A 135 -0.02 34.09 -5.97
CA LYS A 135 -1.26 34.81 -5.58
C LYS A 135 -1.43 34.84 -4.07
N ASN A 136 -1.19 33.73 -3.37
CA ASN A 136 -1.27 33.66 -1.91
C ASN A 136 -0.22 34.53 -1.22
N GLN A 137 1.00 34.58 -1.76
CA GLN A 137 2.05 35.47 -1.24
C GLN A 137 1.65 36.95 -1.38
N ARG A 138 1.19 37.36 -2.57
CA ARG A 138 0.72 38.74 -2.80
C ARG A 138 -0.46 39.10 -1.89
N LEU A 139 -1.39 38.17 -1.67
CA LEU A 139 -2.52 38.38 -0.76
C LEU A 139 -2.04 38.64 0.69
N LYS A 140 -1.04 37.86 1.16
CA LYS A 140 -0.43 38.07 2.48
C LYS A 140 0.27 39.42 2.59
N GLU A 141 1.00 39.85 1.56
CA GLU A 141 1.66 41.15 1.52
C GLU A 141 0.66 42.31 1.58
N VAL A 142 -0.43 42.22 0.79
CA VAL A 142 -1.50 43.23 0.81
C VAL A 142 -2.17 43.28 2.18
N PHE A 143 -2.46 42.12 2.77
CA PHE A 143 -3.05 42.04 4.11
C PHE A 143 -2.16 42.66 5.18
N GLN A 144 -0.86 42.34 5.16
CA GLN A 144 0.12 42.94 6.08
C GLN A 144 0.20 44.46 5.89
N THR A 145 0.25 44.92 4.63
CA THR A 145 0.27 46.36 4.31
C THR A 145 -0.98 47.06 4.84
N LYS A 146 -2.17 46.46 4.65
CA LYS A 146 -3.43 47.02 5.13
C LYS A 146 -3.54 47.03 6.66
N ILE A 147 -3.08 45.99 7.35
CA ILE A 147 -3.02 46.00 8.82
C ILE A 147 -2.06 47.06 9.32
N GLN A 148 -0.89 47.22 8.68
CA GLN A 148 0.07 48.25 9.08
C GLN A 148 -0.47 49.66 8.82
N GLU A 149 -1.15 49.88 7.70
CA GLU A 149 -1.86 51.13 7.39
C GLU A 149 -2.90 51.44 8.48
N PHE A 150 -3.75 50.47 8.83
CA PHE A 150 -4.74 50.61 9.89
C PHE A 150 -4.10 50.90 11.25
N ARG A 151 -3.05 50.16 11.64
CA ARG A 151 -2.32 50.38 12.91
C ARG A 151 -1.71 51.78 12.97
N LYS A 152 -1.15 52.28 11.88
CA LYS A 152 -0.61 53.65 11.79
C LYS A 152 -1.71 54.68 11.96
N VAL A 153 -2.84 54.53 11.27
CA VAL A 153 -3.99 55.44 11.38
C VAL A 153 -4.54 55.43 12.82
N CYS A 154 -4.74 54.26 13.42
CA CYS A 154 -5.17 54.16 14.82
C CYS A 154 -4.17 54.84 15.75
N TYR A 155 -2.87 54.59 15.59
CA TYR A 155 -1.84 55.21 16.42
C TYR A 155 -1.86 56.74 16.32
N THR A 156 -2.01 57.31 15.12
CA THR A 156 -2.07 58.76 14.93
C THR A 156 -3.36 59.38 15.45
N LEU A 157 -4.50 58.69 15.34
CA LEU A 157 -5.80 59.23 15.75
C LEU A 157 -6.06 59.10 17.25
N THR A 158 -5.73 57.95 17.84
CA THR A 158 -6.05 57.64 19.25
C THR A 158 -4.86 57.76 20.18
N GLY A 159 -3.63 57.84 19.64
CA GLY A 159 -2.41 57.81 20.42
C GLY A 159 -2.00 56.42 20.89
N TYR A 160 -2.69 55.34 20.48
CA TYR A 160 -2.36 53.97 20.91
C TYR A 160 -1.92 53.09 19.75
N GLN A 161 -0.75 52.47 19.92
CA GLN A 161 -0.25 51.44 19.04
C GLN A 161 -0.78 50.09 19.52
N VAL A 162 -1.57 49.41 18.68
CA VAL A 162 -2.19 48.11 18.99
C VAL A 162 -1.41 47.00 18.30
N ASP A 163 -0.82 46.10 19.09
CA ASP A 163 0.03 45.00 18.65
C ASP A 163 -0.57 43.67 19.09
N ILE A 164 -0.58 42.67 18.20
CA ILE A 164 -1.05 41.32 18.52
C ILE A 164 0.14 40.51 19.04
N THR A 165 0.13 40.07 20.30
CA THR A 165 1.26 39.34 20.91
C THR A 165 1.14 37.83 20.77
N THR A 166 0.12 37.26 21.41
CA THR A 166 -0.20 35.83 21.43
C THR A 166 -1.69 35.66 21.13
N GLU A 167 -2.17 34.42 21.03
CA GLU A 167 -3.59 34.16 20.74
C GLU A 167 -4.51 34.95 21.69
N ASN A 168 -5.32 35.83 21.09
CA ASN A 168 -6.31 36.68 21.76
C ASN A 168 -5.74 37.71 22.75
N GLN A 169 -4.46 38.09 22.64
CA GLN A 169 -3.86 39.16 23.43
C GLN A 169 -3.42 40.34 22.57
N TYR A 170 -3.80 41.53 23.01
CA TYR A 170 -3.55 42.81 22.37
C TYR A 170 -2.74 43.69 23.31
N ARG A 171 -1.52 44.01 22.90
CA ARG A 171 -0.65 44.96 23.58
C ARG A 171 -0.96 46.36 23.05
N LEU A 172 -1.25 47.28 23.97
CA LEU A 172 -1.42 48.69 23.70
C LEU A 172 -0.22 49.44 24.26
N SER A 173 0.45 50.20 23.39
CA SER A 173 1.52 51.12 23.75
C SER A 173 1.07 52.55 23.45
N SER A 174 1.14 53.42 24.45
CA SER A 174 0.77 54.83 24.30
C SER A 174 1.85 55.60 23.56
N MET A 175 1.45 56.58 22.75
CA MET A 175 2.34 57.56 22.12
C MET A 175 3.08 58.41 23.16
N TYR A 176 2.45 58.63 24.32
CA TYR A 176 2.96 59.43 25.42
C TYR A 176 3.51 58.55 26.56
N ALA A 177 3.96 57.33 26.26
CA ALA A 177 4.53 56.43 27.26
C ALA A 177 5.81 57.02 27.86
N GLU A 178 5.90 57.09 29.19
CA GLU A 178 7.06 57.62 29.91
C GLU A 178 8.30 56.72 29.73
N ARG A 179 8.09 55.39 29.70
CA ARG A 179 9.14 54.40 29.45
C ARG A 179 8.81 53.54 28.23
N LYS A 180 9.85 53.11 27.51
CA LYS A 180 9.72 52.22 26.33
C LYS A 180 9.09 50.86 26.65
N GLY A 181 9.06 50.45 27.92
CA GLY A 181 8.43 49.22 28.38
C GLY A 181 6.96 49.36 28.79
N ASP A 182 6.45 50.58 28.89
CA ASP A 182 5.10 50.82 29.40
C ASP A 182 4.07 50.38 28.37
N CYS A 183 3.33 49.33 28.74
CA CYS A 183 2.29 48.78 27.90
C CYS A 183 1.14 48.21 28.73
N LEU A 184 -0.05 48.27 28.15
CA LEU A 184 -1.24 47.61 28.65
C LEU A 184 -1.47 46.36 27.80
N ILE A 185 -1.88 45.26 28.42
CA ILE A 185 -2.20 44.03 27.69
C ILE A 185 -3.66 43.73 27.94
N PHE A 186 -4.46 43.66 26.88
CA PHE A 186 -5.85 43.25 26.91
C PHE A 186 -5.97 41.85 26.33
N LYS A 187 -6.74 40.99 26.99
CA LYS A 187 -7.11 39.67 26.51
C LYS A 187 -8.57 39.65 26.10
N ALA A 188 -8.86 39.17 24.90
CA ALA A 188 -10.24 38.93 24.49
C ALA A 188 -10.82 37.73 25.27
N ALA A 189 -11.91 37.95 25.98
CA ALA A 189 -12.62 36.97 26.78
C ALA A 189 -13.95 36.57 26.10
N GLY A 190 -14.17 35.27 25.95
CA GLY A 190 -15.38 34.67 25.39
C GLY A 190 -15.27 34.24 23.92
N PRO A 191 -16.22 33.41 23.42
CA PRO A 191 -16.18 32.79 22.09
C PRO A 191 -16.29 33.79 20.92
N SER A 192 -16.77 35.00 21.19
CA SER A 192 -16.99 36.07 20.20
C SER A 192 -15.99 37.22 20.30
N GLY A 193 -15.00 37.15 21.20
CA GLY A 193 -13.96 38.17 21.38
C GLY A 193 -14.47 39.58 21.75
N THR A 194 -15.74 39.70 22.13
CA THR A 194 -16.43 41.00 22.29
C THR A 194 -16.08 41.70 23.61
N LYS A 195 -15.70 40.93 24.65
CA LYS A 195 -15.27 41.48 25.93
C LYS A 195 -13.76 41.46 26.01
N MET A 196 -13.15 42.59 26.35
CA MET A 196 -11.71 42.70 26.55
C MET A 196 -11.44 42.82 28.06
N GLN A 197 -10.51 42.03 28.58
CA GLN A 197 -10.08 42.05 29.97
C GLN A 197 -8.65 42.56 30.06
N LEU A 198 -8.40 43.53 30.93
CA LEU A 198 -7.05 44.01 31.20
C LEU A 198 -6.27 42.96 32.01
N LEU A 199 -5.09 42.60 31.52
CA LEU A 199 -4.10 41.81 32.27
C LEU A 199 -3.22 42.75 33.09
N GLU A 200 -2.83 42.32 34.28
CA GLU A 200 -1.92 43.08 35.12
C GLU A 200 -0.54 43.18 34.46
N THR A 201 -0.08 44.41 34.27
CA THR A 201 1.28 44.77 33.85
C THR A 201 1.91 45.69 34.89
N GLU A 202 3.24 45.87 34.82
CA GLU A 202 3.93 46.84 35.69
C GLU A 202 3.35 48.25 35.53
N PHE A 203 3.02 48.62 34.28
CA PHE A 203 2.37 49.89 33.97
C PHE A 203 0.94 49.95 34.51
N SER A 204 0.14 48.90 34.39
CA SER A 204 -1.25 48.91 34.88
C SER A 204 -1.34 49.16 36.39
N ARG A 205 -0.33 48.74 37.17
CA ARG A 205 -0.24 49.01 38.62
C ARG A 205 -0.03 50.49 38.94
N THR A 206 0.64 51.23 38.06
CA THR A 206 0.86 52.68 38.26
C THR A 206 -0.39 53.52 38.02
N VAL A 207 -1.36 52.99 37.26
CA VAL A 207 -2.60 53.68 36.88
C VAL A 207 -3.84 53.03 37.51
N GLN A 208 -3.67 52.37 38.66
CA GLN A 208 -4.70 51.58 39.32
C GLN A 208 -5.96 52.41 39.65
N GLU A 209 -5.81 53.67 40.05
CA GLU A 209 -6.94 54.57 40.33
C GLU A 209 -7.82 54.79 39.09
N LEU A 210 -7.20 54.96 37.91
CA LEU A 210 -7.90 55.12 36.64
C LEU A 210 -8.58 53.80 36.22
N VAL A 211 -7.94 52.66 36.49
CA VAL A 211 -8.50 51.32 36.24
C VAL A 211 -9.75 51.10 37.11
N GLU A 212 -9.67 51.38 38.41
CA GLU A 212 -10.79 51.19 39.33
C GLU A 212 -11.99 52.09 38.96
N LEU A 213 -11.73 53.34 38.60
CA LEU A 213 -12.80 54.28 38.22
C LEU A 213 -13.43 53.89 36.88
N HIS A 214 -12.63 53.75 35.81
CA HIS A 214 -13.17 53.66 34.46
C HIS A 214 -13.44 52.22 33.99
N LEU A 215 -12.66 51.24 34.46
CA LEU A 215 -12.84 49.83 34.08
C LEU A 215 -13.74 49.08 35.07
N LEU A 216 -13.61 49.30 36.39
CA LEU A 216 -14.44 48.57 37.37
C LEU A 216 -15.79 49.24 37.63
N ARG A 217 -15.84 50.57 37.81
CA ARG A 217 -17.11 51.27 38.11
C ARG A 217 -17.92 51.63 36.87
N GLN A 218 -17.24 52.09 35.81
CA GLN A 218 -17.91 52.56 34.59
C GLN A 218 -17.97 51.51 33.46
N ASP A 219 -17.25 50.38 33.60
CA ASP A 219 -17.16 49.28 32.61
C ASP A 219 -16.88 49.76 31.17
N SER A 220 -16.03 50.79 31.01
CA SER A 220 -15.78 51.43 29.72
C SER A 220 -14.29 51.57 29.41
N ILE A 221 -13.79 50.70 28.53
CA ILE A 221 -12.41 50.76 28.02
C ILE A 221 -12.13 52.05 27.25
N PRO A 222 -13.03 52.56 26.37
CA PRO A 222 -12.81 53.84 25.71
C PRO A 222 -12.67 55.00 26.70
N ALA A 223 -13.46 55.03 27.77
CA ALA A 223 -13.36 56.07 28.81
C ALA A 223 -12.01 55.98 29.53
N PHE A 224 -11.59 54.77 29.90
CA PHE A 224 -10.30 54.51 30.52
C PHE A 224 -9.12 54.98 29.64
N LEU A 225 -9.07 54.55 28.38
CA LEU A 225 -7.97 54.91 27.47
C LEU A 225 -7.94 56.41 27.18
N SER A 226 -9.10 57.06 27.09
CA SER A 226 -9.18 58.52 26.89
C SER A 226 -8.64 59.28 28.10
N ALA A 227 -9.07 58.91 29.31
CA ALA A 227 -8.59 59.52 30.55
C ALA A 227 -7.08 59.31 30.74
N LEU A 228 -6.60 58.09 30.46
CA LEU A 228 -5.17 57.76 30.52
C LEU A 228 -4.35 58.55 29.50
N THR A 229 -4.87 58.77 28.29
CA THR A 229 -4.18 59.56 27.26
C THR A 229 -4.01 61.01 27.72
N LEU A 230 -5.05 61.60 28.31
CA LEU A 230 -5.00 62.96 28.85
C LEU A 230 -4.03 63.07 30.03
N ASP A 231 -4.01 62.08 30.93
CA ASP A 231 -3.08 62.03 32.05
C ASP A 231 -1.63 61.94 31.56
N LEU A 232 -1.31 60.97 30.69
CA LEU A 232 0.03 60.81 30.12
C LEU A 232 0.49 62.04 29.33
N PHE A 233 -0.41 62.63 28.54
CA PHE A 233 -0.12 63.87 27.82
C PHE A 233 0.20 65.01 28.79
N SER A 234 -0.61 65.17 29.85
CA SER A 234 -0.39 66.21 30.86
C SER A 234 1.00 66.08 31.49
N ARG A 235 1.38 64.87 31.92
CA ARG A 235 2.69 64.57 32.52
C ARG A 235 3.86 64.86 31.58
N GLN A 236 3.66 64.66 30.27
CA GLN A 236 4.68 64.95 29.27
C GLN A 236 4.80 66.46 28.94
N THR A 237 3.71 67.22 29.14
CA THR A 237 3.68 68.68 28.95
C THR A 237 4.02 69.50 30.19
N VAL A 238 4.03 68.88 31.38
CA VAL A 238 4.53 69.52 32.61
C VAL A 238 6.06 69.46 32.58
N ALA A 239 6.65 70.37 31.80
CA ALA A 239 8.07 70.73 31.88
C ALA A 239 8.24 71.95 32.78
#